data_AF-A0A8S3BEM4-F1
#
_entry.id   AF-A0A8S3BEM4-F1
#
_cell.length_a   1.000
_cell.length_b   1.000
_cell.length_c   1.000
_cell.angle_alpha   90.00
_cell.angle_beta   90.00
_cell.angle_gamma   90.00
#
_symmetry.space_group_name_H-M   'P 1'
#
loop_
_entity.id
_entity.type
_entity.pdbx_description
1 polymer ?
#
loop_
_entity_poly.entity_id
_entity_poly.type
_entity_poly.pdbx_seq_one_letter_code
_entity_poly.pdbx_strand_id
1 'polypeptide(L)' 'LSWRATSTKICVLISDAPPHGLDPSGDGFPNGCPLGLDPIEIVREMAEKHITLYVVGVEPPI' A
#
# COMPACT_ATOMS: atom_id res chain seq x y z
N LEU A 1 0.32 -15.30 -10.95
CA LEU A 1 1.55 -15.67 -10.21
C LEU A 1 1.16 -16.19 -8.83
N SER A 2 1.90 -17.15 -8.27
CA SER A 2 1.66 -17.69 -6.93
C SER A 2 2.95 -17.70 -6.12
N TRP A 3 2.86 -17.40 -4.83
CA TRP A 3 3.97 -17.56 -3.90
C TRP A 3 4.31 -19.05 -3.71
N ARG A 4 5.58 -19.37 -3.46
CA ARG A 4 5.96 -20.70 -2.98
C ARG A 4 5.50 -20.84 -1.53
N ALA A 5 5.10 -22.04 -1.13
CA ALA A 5 4.54 -22.28 0.21
C ALA A 5 5.49 -21.88 1.35
N THR A 6 6.80 -22.10 1.20
CA THR A 6 7.81 -21.89 2.24
C THR A 6 8.78 -20.73 1.92
N SER A 7 8.41 -19.80 1.04
CA SER A 7 9.26 -18.65 0.73
C SER A 7 9.01 -17.49 1.70
N THR A 8 10.08 -16.74 2.01
CA THR A 8 9.94 -15.36 2.47
C THR A 8 9.25 -14.52 1.39
N LYS A 9 8.16 -13.85 1.74
CA LYS A 9 7.36 -13.04 0.81
C LYS A 9 7.61 -11.57 1.07
N ILE A 10 8.08 -10.86 0.05
CA ILE A 10 8.37 -9.44 0.12
C ILE A 10 7.62 -8.75 -1.02
N CYS A 11 6.86 -7.72 -0.67
CA CYS A 11 6.24 -6.81 -1.62
C CYS A 11 6.97 -5.46 -1.55
N VAL A 12 7.34 -4.92 -2.70
CA VAL A 12 7.91 -3.58 -2.81
C VAL A 12 6.91 -2.72 -3.57
N LEU A 13 6.33 -1.74 -2.90
CA LEU A 13 5.44 -0.75 -3.50
C LEU A 13 6.26 0.49 -3.85
N ILE A 14 6.25 0.86 -5.13
CA ILE A 14 6.87 2.10 -5.62
C ILE A 14 5.74 3.04 -6.00
N SER A 15 5.69 4.22 -5.39
CA SER A 15 4.66 5.23 -5.66
C SER A 15 5.21 6.63 -5.43
N ASP A 16 4.65 7.60 -6.15
CA ASP A 16 4.95 9.02 -6.05
C ASP A 16 3.95 9.81 -5.18
N ALA A 17 2.93 9.14 -4.62
CA ALA A 17 1.89 9.77 -3.81
C ALA A 17 1.45 8.89 -2.63
N PRO A 18 0.89 9.48 -1.56
CA PRO A 18 0.27 8.74 -0.46
C PRO A 18 -0.98 7.96 -0.91
N PRO A 19 -1.41 6.93 -0.16
CA PRO A 19 -2.67 6.25 -0.41
C PRO A 19 -3.89 7.17 -0.23
N HIS A 20 -4.89 7.01 -1.10
CA HIS A 20 -6.15 7.74 -1.01
C HIS A 20 -6.91 7.47 0.29
N GLY A 21 -7.59 8.50 0.80
CA GLY A 21 -8.40 8.46 2.02
C GLY A 21 -7.60 8.57 3.33
N LEU A 22 -6.27 8.70 3.27
CA LEU A 22 -5.41 8.83 4.45
C LEU A 22 -4.76 10.21 4.58
N ASP A 23 -4.54 10.93 3.47
CA ASP A 23 -3.92 12.25 3.50
C ASP A 23 -4.99 13.34 3.75
N PRO A 24 -4.80 14.22 4.75
CA PRO A 24 -5.71 15.34 4.99
C PRO A 24 -5.70 16.41 3.89
N SER A 25 -4.73 16.43 2.96
CA SER A 25 -4.62 17.47 1.95
C SER A 25 -4.11 16.98 0.59
N GLY A 26 -4.59 17.59 -0.50
CA GLY A 26 -4.09 17.27 -1.87
C GLY A 26 -4.57 15.94 -2.45
N ASP A 27 -5.36 15.17 -1.69
CA ASP A 27 -5.93 13.91 -2.17
C ASP A 27 -7.09 14.15 -3.16
N GLY A 28 -6.93 13.66 -4.39
CA GLY A 28 -7.98 13.66 -5.41
C GLY A 28 -9.14 12.68 -5.12
N PHE A 29 -8.95 11.76 -4.18
CA PHE A 29 -9.94 10.77 -3.74
C PHE A 29 -10.02 10.75 -2.20
N PRO A 30 -10.46 11.86 -1.56
CA PRO A 30 -10.45 12.01 -0.11
C PRO A 30 -11.38 11.02 0.63
N ASN A 31 -12.35 10.44 -0.08
CA ASN A 31 -13.24 9.39 0.44
C ASN A 31 -12.71 7.97 0.17
N GLY A 32 -11.43 7.84 -0.23
CA GLY A 32 -10.80 6.57 -0.56
C GLY A 32 -11.07 6.08 -1.98
N CYS A 33 -10.64 4.85 -2.26
CA CYS A 33 -10.77 4.23 -3.58
C CYS A 33 -12.26 4.06 -3.98
N PRO A 34 -12.68 4.45 -5.20
CA PRO A 34 -14.07 4.26 -5.67
C PRO A 34 -14.57 2.80 -5.68
N LEU A 35 -13.65 1.84 -5.60
CA LEU A 35 -13.95 0.40 -5.52
C LEU A 35 -14.02 -0.12 -4.07
N GLY A 36 -13.89 0.75 -3.06
CA GLY A 36 -13.96 0.39 -1.65
C GLY A 36 -12.72 -0.33 -1.10
N LEU A 37 -11.59 -0.25 -1.80
CA LEU A 37 -10.33 -0.81 -1.35
C LEU A 37 -9.68 0.10 -0.30
N ASP A 38 -9.63 -0.36 0.94
CA ASP A 38 -8.97 0.34 2.04
C ASP A 38 -7.50 -0.11 2.17
N PRO A 39 -6.51 0.81 2.07
CA PRO A 39 -5.10 0.46 2.15
C PRO A 39 -4.70 -0.14 3.50
N ILE A 40 -5.33 0.26 4.61
CA ILE A 40 -5.06 -0.27 5.96
C ILE A 40 -5.54 -1.72 6.08
N GLU A 41 -6.72 -2.03 5.55
CA GLU A 41 -7.21 -3.42 5.54
C GLU A 41 -6.36 -4.32 4.64
N ILE A 42 -5.94 -3.83 3.48
CA ILE A 42 -5.05 -4.57 2.58
C ILE A 42 -3.72 -4.90 3.27
N VAL A 43 -3.06 -3.94 3.93
CA VAL A 43 -1.78 -4.23 4.60
C VAL A 43 -1.95 -5.14 5.81
N ARG A 44 -3.12 -5.15 6.48
CA ARG A 44 -3.44 -6.14 7.51
C ARG A 44 -3.54 -7.54 6.92
N GLU A 45 -4.24 -7.73 5.81
CA GLU A 45 -4.28 -9.01 5.11
C GLU A 45 -2.88 -9.47 4.66
N MET A 46 -2.03 -8.54 4.22
CA MET A 46 -0.64 -8.85 3.88
C MET A 46 0.14 -9.36 5.10
N ALA A 47 -0.04 -8.72 6.26
CA ALA A 47 0.58 -9.13 7.51
C ALA A 47 0.12 -10.53 7.96
N GLU A 48 -1.18 -10.82 7.88
CA GLU A 48 -1.74 -12.15 8.16
C GLU A 48 -1.17 -13.24 7.25
N LYS A 49 -0.84 -12.89 6.00
CA LYS A 49 -0.23 -13.79 5.00
C LYS A 49 1.29 -13.87 5.09
N HIS A 50 1.90 -13.24 6.10
CA HIS A 50 3.34 -13.11 6.32
C HIS A 50 4.07 -12.48 5.11
N ILE A 51 3.51 -11.41 4.56
CA ILE A 51 4.10 -10.61 3.49
C ILE A 51 4.67 -9.33 4.09
N THR A 52 5.98 -9.15 4.01
CA THR A 52 6.62 -7.88 4.38
C THR A 52 6.43 -6.88 3.25
N LEU A 53 5.85 -5.72 3.56
CA LEU A 53 5.71 -4.60 2.63
C LEU A 53 6.83 -3.58 2.87
N TYR A 54 7.57 -3.25 1.82
CA TYR A 54 8.44 -2.07 1.77
C TYR A 54 7.84 -1.05 0.81
N VAL A 55 7.75 0.21 1.24
CA VAL A 55 7.29 1.32 0.40
C VAL A 55 8.47 2.18 0.03
N VAL A 56 8.68 2.37 -1.27
CA VAL A 56 9.66 3.29 -1.84
C VAL A 56 8.88 4.47 -2.39
N GLY A 57 8.79 5.52 -1.57
CA GLY A 57 8.18 6.79 -1.93
C GLY A 57 9.21 7.77 -2.49
N VAL A 58 8.76 8.73 -3.29
CA VAL A 58 9.55 9.93 -3.60
C VAL A 58 9.36 10.96 -2.47
N GLU A 59 10.45 11.55 -2.00
CA GLU A 59 10.36 12.73 -1.14
C GLU A 59 10.02 13.94 -2.03
N PRO A 60 9.14 14.86 -1.60
CA PRO A 60 8.87 16.08 -2.36
C PRO A 60 10.17 16.86 -2.63
N PRO A 61 10.32 17.50 -3.80
CA PRO A 61 11.48 18.34 -4.06
C PRO A 61 11.54 19.48 -3.02
N ILE A 62 12.69 19.60 -2.36
CA ILE A 62 13.05 20.72 -1.46
C ILE A 62 13.16 22.05 -2.19
#